data_AF-A0A943SL26-F1
#
_entry.id   AF-A0A943SL26-F1
#
_cell.length_a   1.000
_cell.length_b   1.000
_cell.length_c   1.000
_cell.angle_alpha   90.00
_cell.angle_beta   90.00
_cell.angle_gamma   90.00
#
_symmetry.space_group_name_H-M   'P 1'
#
loop_
_entity.id
_entity.type
_entity.pdbx_description
1 polymer ?
#
loop_
_entity_poly.entity_id
_entity_poly.type
_entity_poly.pdbx_seq_one_letter_code
_entity_poly.pdbx_strand_id
1 'polypeptide(L)'
;MIKFATVLETNPDSLLVRDSSGQEILVYTRNARQFTPGDFVRIIYNGAMTLSLPPQISAIFVTLVRRGVRVCGEILSLGRDSFVLRDADGAHFQVNWEDTYSLSAGDTVCVQYDGQMTRSIPPQITGIAVEQVQQTETVCGEIQSIGAGFFLLLSDDAQEIRVNFPEAAGLVPEGRVCVQFNGVMTRSIPPQITAIAVEQVQQSETICGEIQSIGAGFFLLLSDDAQEIRVNFPEAASLTPGQEVCVEFSGAMTRSIPPQIAAVAVYPRRTEAQICGEIVAVERERFLLLDS
;
A
#
# COMPACT_ATOMS: atom_id res chain seq x y z
N MET A 1 -7.62 -24.52 15.76
CA MET A 1 -6.85 -23.53 14.98
C MET A 1 -6.95 -22.16 15.65
N ILE A 2 -5.90 -21.34 15.54
CA ILE A 2 -5.86 -19.97 16.09
C ILE A 2 -5.70 -19.00 14.92
N LYS A 3 -6.40 -17.87 14.96
CA LYS A 3 -6.16 -16.71 14.09
C LYS A 3 -6.14 -15.43 14.93
N PHE A 4 -5.31 -14.48 14.52
CA PHE A 4 -5.29 -13.12 15.04
C PHE A 4 -5.81 -12.17 13.98
N ALA A 5 -6.63 -11.21 14.38
CA ALA A 5 -7.26 -10.29 13.45
C ALA A 5 -7.67 -8.98 14.14
N THR A 6 -7.77 -7.92 13.34
CA THR A 6 -8.34 -6.64 13.77
C THR A 6 -9.82 -6.61 13.44
N VAL A 7 -10.66 -6.23 14.39
CA VAL A 7 -12.10 -6.04 14.17
C VAL A 7 -12.32 -4.83 13.28
N LEU A 8 -12.97 -5.03 12.14
CA LEU A 8 -13.39 -3.97 11.23
C LEU A 8 -14.81 -3.50 11.56
N GLU A 9 -15.70 -4.45 11.81
CA GLU A 9 -17.12 -4.19 12.07
C GLU A 9 -17.65 -5.15 13.13
N THR A 10 -18.54 -4.66 14.00
CA THR A 10 -19.18 -5.46 15.03
C THR A 10 -20.68 -5.54 14.79
N ASN A 11 -21.18 -6.77 14.61
CA ASN A 11 -22.59 -7.10 14.47
C ASN A 11 -23.09 -7.83 15.73
N PRO A 12 -24.41 -8.02 15.92
CA PRO A 12 -24.95 -8.66 17.12
C PRO A 12 -24.34 -10.03 17.45
N ASP A 13 -24.13 -10.87 16.45
CA ASP A 13 -23.67 -12.26 16.58
C ASP A 13 -22.44 -12.58 15.72
N SER A 14 -21.81 -11.55 15.15
CA SER A 14 -20.64 -11.71 14.30
C SER A 14 -19.70 -10.51 14.32
N LEU A 15 -18.44 -10.77 13.97
CA LEU A 15 -17.42 -9.75 13.74
C LEU A 15 -16.94 -9.87 12.30
N LEU A 16 -16.84 -8.74 11.59
CA LEU A 16 -16.00 -8.68 10.39
C LEU A 16 -14.59 -8.34 10.86
N VAL A 17 -13.62 -9.19 10.55
CA VAL A 17 -12.23 -9.02 10.98
C VAL A 17 -11.28 -9.10 9.79
N ARG A 18 -10.12 -8.45 9.90
CA ARG A 18 -9.02 -8.58 8.95
C ARG A 18 -7.83 -9.25 9.62
N ASP A 19 -7.36 -10.36 9.07
CA ASP A 19 -6.19 -11.05 9.60
C ASP A 19 -4.86 -10.42 9.14
N SER A 20 -3.74 -10.95 9.63
CA SER A 20 -2.39 -10.44 9.30
C SER A 20 -2.01 -10.56 7.83
N SER A 21 -2.69 -11.41 7.04
CA SER A 21 -2.49 -11.51 5.59
C SER A 21 -3.30 -10.47 4.81
N GLY A 22 -4.11 -9.66 5.50
CA GLY A 22 -5.03 -8.72 4.88
C GLY A 22 -6.37 -9.35 4.48
N GLN A 23 -6.58 -10.64 4.74
CA GLN A 23 -7.82 -11.33 4.41
C GLN A 23 -8.95 -10.91 5.36
N GLU A 24 -10.09 -10.52 4.80
CA GLU A 24 -11.32 -10.27 5.56
C GLU A 24 -12.07 -11.58 5.82
N ILE A 25 -12.53 -11.76 7.05
CA ILE A 25 -13.18 -12.98 7.52
C ILE A 25 -14.40 -12.59 8.36
N LEU A 26 -15.54 -13.22 8.10
CA LEU A 26 -16.72 -13.08 8.96
C LEU A 26 -16.70 -14.15 10.05
N VAL A 27 -16.69 -13.71 11.31
CA VAL A 27 -16.52 -14.57 12.49
C VAL A 27 -17.81 -14.60 13.28
N TYR A 28 -18.50 -15.73 13.30
CA TYR A 28 -19.66 -15.91 14.17
C TYR A 28 -19.24 -16.17 15.60
N THR A 29 -19.74 -15.37 16.55
CA THR A 29 -19.46 -15.49 17.98
C THR A 29 -20.61 -14.93 18.80
N ARG A 30 -20.99 -15.64 19.88
CA ARG A 30 -22.15 -15.28 20.71
C ARG A 30 -21.98 -13.98 21.50
N ASN A 31 -20.75 -13.52 21.66
CA ASN A 31 -20.42 -12.33 22.45
C ASN A 31 -19.73 -11.27 21.57
N ALA A 32 -20.20 -11.06 20.34
CA ALA A 32 -19.60 -10.10 19.41
C ALA A 32 -19.68 -8.65 19.94
N ARG A 33 -20.77 -8.29 20.63
CA ARG A 33 -21.02 -6.95 21.16
C ARG A 33 -20.03 -6.46 22.23
N GLN A 34 -19.17 -7.33 22.76
CA GLN A 34 -18.13 -6.91 23.71
C GLN A 34 -16.90 -6.29 23.02
N PHE A 35 -16.82 -6.40 21.69
CA PHE A 35 -15.73 -5.88 20.87
C PHE A 35 -16.17 -4.62 20.14
N THR A 36 -15.18 -3.82 19.73
CA THR A 36 -15.33 -2.57 19.02
C THR A 36 -14.44 -2.56 17.77
N PRO A 37 -14.83 -1.86 16.69
CA PRO A 37 -13.95 -1.63 15.55
C PRO A 37 -12.58 -1.09 15.99
N GLY A 38 -11.51 -1.73 15.52
CA GLY A 38 -10.12 -1.46 15.91
C GLY A 38 -9.58 -2.34 17.04
N ASP A 39 -10.41 -3.14 17.70
CA ASP A 39 -9.94 -4.14 18.65
C ASP A 39 -9.15 -5.24 17.96
N PHE A 40 -8.01 -5.62 18.56
CA PHE A 40 -7.26 -6.78 18.12
C PHE A 40 -7.79 -8.00 18.87
N VAL A 41 -8.09 -9.08 18.17
CA VAL A 41 -8.74 -10.26 18.75
C VAL A 41 -8.00 -11.54 18.41
N ARG A 42 -7.92 -12.43 19.39
CA ARG A 42 -7.50 -13.82 19.21
C ARG A 42 -8.75 -14.67 19.03
N ILE A 43 -8.80 -15.42 17.92
CA ILE A 43 -9.94 -16.26 17.55
C ILE A 43 -9.49 -17.73 17.57
N ILE A 44 -10.12 -18.54 18.40
CA ILE A 44 -9.98 -20.00 18.40
C ILE A 44 -11.18 -20.58 17.68
N TYR A 45 -10.93 -21.43 16.67
CA TYR A 45 -11.98 -22.11 15.91
C TYR A 45 -11.56 -23.54 15.54
N ASN A 46 -12.50 -24.33 15.03
CA ASN A 46 -12.31 -25.74 14.71
C ASN A 46 -11.47 -26.02 13.45
N GLY A 47 -11.01 -24.98 12.73
CA GLY A 47 -10.25 -25.11 11.49
C GLY A 47 -11.09 -25.17 10.21
N ALA A 48 -12.41 -25.23 10.31
CA ALA A 48 -13.29 -25.17 9.15
C ALA A 48 -13.58 -23.73 8.74
N MET A 49 -13.57 -23.46 7.43
CA MET A 49 -13.85 -22.16 6.83
C MET A 49 -14.69 -22.34 5.56
N THR A 50 -15.65 -21.46 5.33
CA THR A 50 -16.46 -21.50 4.10
C THR A 50 -15.68 -21.01 2.88
N LEU A 51 -16.10 -21.43 1.70
CA LEU A 51 -15.56 -20.95 0.40
C LEU A 51 -16.25 -19.67 -0.11
N SER A 52 -16.91 -18.91 0.78
CA SER A 52 -17.57 -17.66 0.42
C SER A 52 -16.59 -16.49 0.37
N LEU A 53 -17.05 -15.35 -0.15
CA LEU A 53 -16.33 -14.07 -0.14
C LEU A 53 -17.15 -13.02 0.63
N PRO A 54 -16.73 -12.57 1.83
CA PRO A 54 -15.59 -13.08 2.59
C PRO A 54 -15.83 -14.50 3.12
N PRO A 55 -14.76 -15.26 3.41
CA PRO A 55 -14.86 -16.55 4.08
C PRO A 55 -15.40 -16.40 5.50
N GLN A 56 -16.10 -17.42 5.98
CA GLN A 56 -16.80 -17.41 7.26
C GLN A 56 -16.29 -18.52 8.18
N ILE A 57 -16.23 -18.23 9.48
CA ILE A 57 -15.84 -19.18 10.53
C ILE A 57 -16.76 -19.09 11.73
N SER A 58 -16.90 -20.20 12.47
CA SER A 58 -17.55 -20.22 13.79
C SER A 58 -16.49 -20.24 14.89
N ALA A 59 -16.41 -19.18 15.67
CA ALA A 59 -15.47 -19.11 16.78
C ALA A 59 -15.93 -19.98 17.95
N ILE A 60 -15.00 -20.76 18.50
CA ILE A 60 -15.14 -21.42 19.79
C ILE A 60 -14.92 -20.39 20.91
N PHE A 61 -13.87 -19.57 20.78
CA PHE A 61 -13.59 -18.44 21.65
C PHE A 61 -13.07 -17.24 20.85
N VAL A 62 -13.49 -16.04 21.26
CA VAL A 62 -12.89 -14.78 20.83
C VAL A 62 -12.45 -14.04 22.08
N THR A 63 -11.19 -13.62 22.13
CA THR A 63 -10.62 -12.91 23.26
C THR A 63 -10.05 -11.59 22.79
N LEU A 64 -10.40 -10.51 23.49
CA LEU A 64 -9.84 -9.19 23.26
C LEU A 64 -8.35 -9.26 23.61
N VAL A 65 -7.52 -8.99 22.62
CA VAL A 65 -6.13 -8.62 22.85
C VAL A 65 -6.15 -7.12 23.03
N ARG A 66 -6.10 -6.63 24.28
CA ARG A 66 -5.89 -5.20 24.54
C ARG A 66 -4.71 -4.76 23.71
N ARG A 67 -4.89 -3.71 22.89
CA ARG A 67 -3.91 -3.18 21.91
C ARG A 67 -2.51 -3.52 22.40
N GLY A 68 -1.94 -4.54 21.76
CA GLY A 68 -0.71 -5.11 22.24
C GLY A 68 0.33 -4.02 22.28
N VAL A 69 1.05 -3.91 23.39
CA VAL A 69 2.25 -3.07 23.38
C VAL A 69 3.18 -3.69 22.35
N ARG A 70 3.71 -2.86 21.45
CA ARG A 70 4.59 -3.31 20.39
C ARG A 70 6.02 -2.98 20.79
N VAL A 71 6.89 -3.97 20.79
CA VAL A 71 8.34 -3.77 20.92
C VAL A 71 9.01 -4.27 19.65
N CYS A 72 9.79 -3.42 19.01
CA CYS A 72 10.51 -3.75 17.78
C CYS A 72 12.01 -3.73 18.06
N GLY A 73 12.74 -4.66 17.45
CA GLY A 73 14.16 -4.81 17.72
C GLY A 73 14.81 -5.91 16.91
N GLU A 74 16.10 -6.09 17.13
CA GLU A 74 16.90 -7.15 16.54
C GLU A 74 16.93 -8.38 17.46
N ILE A 75 16.75 -9.57 16.89
CA ILE A 75 16.91 -10.83 17.61
C ILE A 75 18.40 -11.07 17.86
N LEU A 76 18.81 -11.07 19.13
CA LEU A 76 20.19 -11.36 19.52
C LEU A 76 20.48 -12.86 19.61
N SER A 77 19.51 -13.63 20.12
CA SER A 77 19.66 -15.07 20.31
C SER A 77 18.31 -15.78 20.31
N LEU A 78 18.31 -17.03 19.84
CA LEU A 78 17.14 -17.90 19.75
C LEU A 78 17.27 -19.04 20.77
N GLY A 79 16.17 -19.36 21.43
CA GLY A 79 15.96 -20.55 22.23
C GLY A 79 14.81 -21.41 21.66
N ARG A 80 14.46 -22.49 22.35
CA ARG A 80 13.43 -23.44 21.86
C ARG A 80 12.06 -22.79 21.72
N ASP A 81 11.60 -22.05 22.74
CA ASP A 81 10.27 -21.42 22.79
C ASP A 81 10.38 -19.93 23.20
N SER A 82 11.54 -19.33 22.95
CA SER A 82 11.80 -17.94 23.29
C SER A 82 12.96 -17.37 22.50
N PHE A 83 13.04 -16.05 22.39
CA PHE A 83 14.21 -15.36 21.86
C PHE A 83 14.54 -14.09 22.66
N VAL A 84 15.76 -13.60 22.54
CA VAL A 84 16.17 -12.33 23.13
C VAL A 84 16.12 -11.24 22.07
N LEU A 85 15.33 -10.21 22.33
CA LEU A 85 15.15 -9.05 21.48
C LEU A 85 15.89 -7.86 22.08
N ARG A 86 16.59 -7.09 21.25
CA ARG A 86 17.15 -5.78 21.60
C ARG A 86 16.40 -4.69 20.86
N ASP A 87 15.75 -3.78 21.59
CA ASP A 87 15.05 -2.65 20.98
C ASP A 87 16.01 -1.53 20.52
N ALA A 88 15.43 -0.49 19.93
CA ALA A 88 16.19 0.66 19.41
C ALA A 88 16.93 1.46 20.51
N ASP A 89 16.42 1.45 21.75
CA ASP A 89 17.04 2.11 22.89
C ASP A 89 18.13 1.24 23.55
N GLY A 90 18.33 0.02 23.03
CA GLY A 90 19.29 -0.95 23.52
C GLY A 90 18.81 -1.73 24.73
N ALA A 91 17.52 -1.70 25.06
CA ALA A 91 16.94 -2.54 26.11
C ALA A 91 16.74 -3.98 25.62
N HIS A 92 16.92 -4.93 26.53
CA HIS A 92 16.86 -6.37 26.23
C HIS A 92 15.58 -6.97 26.80
N PHE A 93 14.89 -7.76 25.99
CA PHE A 93 13.67 -8.48 26.36
C PHE A 93 13.84 -9.96 26.03
N GLN A 94 13.40 -10.83 26.92
CA GLN A 94 13.20 -12.23 26.56
C GLN A 94 11.73 -12.42 26.16
N VAL A 95 11.51 -12.81 24.92
CA VAL A 95 10.19 -12.99 24.33
C VAL A 95 9.88 -14.48 24.33
N ASN A 96 8.85 -14.90 25.06
CA ASN A 96 8.31 -16.25 24.98
C ASN A 96 7.44 -16.35 23.73
N TRP A 97 7.81 -17.25 22.82
CA TRP A 97 7.19 -17.41 21.51
C TRP A 97 7.46 -18.82 20.99
N GLU A 98 6.40 -19.57 20.70
CA GLU A 98 6.51 -21.00 20.33
C GLU A 98 7.11 -21.21 18.93
N ASP A 99 6.93 -20.27 18.00
CA ASP A 99 7.41 -20.41 16.62
C ASP A 99 8.73 -19.65 16.40
N THR A 100 9.82 -20.14 17.01
CA THR A 100 11.17 -19.58 16.80
C THR A 100 11.86 -20.12 15.54
N TYR A 101 11.33 -21.19 14.93
CA TYR A 101 11.95 -21.88 13.79
C TYR A 101 11.91 -21.06 12.50
N SER A 102 10.99 -20.10 12.40
CA SER A 102 10.86 -19.18 11.28
C SER A 102 11.78 -17.95 11.40
N LEU A 103 12.52 -17.83 12.51
CA LEU A 103 13.33 -16.66 12.87
C LEU A 103 14.83 -16.99 12.86
N SER A 104 15.65 -15.99 12.58
CA SER A 104 17.11 -16.04 12.66
C SER A 104 17.66 -14.95 13.59
N ALA A 105 18.81 -15.23 14.22
CA ALA A 105 19.54 -14.18 14.93
C ALA A 105 19.98 -13.11 13.91
N GLY A 106 19.80 -11.83 14.26
CA GLY A 106 19.98 -10.69 13.38
C GLY A 106 18.68 -10.22 12.69
N ASP A 107 17.61 -11.02 12.72
CA ASP A 107 16.32 -10.57 12.18
C ASP A 107 15.81 -9.39 12.98
N THR A 108 15.32 -8.36 12.28
CA THR A 108 14.53 -7.32 12.92
C THR A 108 13.08 -7.80 12.98
N VAL A 109 12.52 -7.87 14.18
CA VAL A 109 11.12 -8.27 14.40
C VAL A 109 10.39 -7.25 15.25
N CYS A 110 9.08 -7.20 15.06
CA CYS A 110 8.18 -6.51 15.94
C CYS A 110 7.28 -7.52 16.66
N VAL A 111 7.32 -7.45 17.99
CA VAL A 111 6.57 -8.31 18.88
C VAL A 111 5.39 -7.53 19.44
N GLN A 112 4.19 -8.01 19.20
CA GLN A 112 2.99 -7.57 19.92
C GLN A 112 2.81 -8.45 21.15
N TYR A 113 2.58 -7.86 22.32
CA TYR A 113 2.30 -8.59 23.56
C TYR A 113 1.23 -7.87 24.38
N ASP A 114 0.70 -8.51 25.43
CA ASP A 114 -0.44 -8.03 26.24
C ASP A 114 -0.12 -6.85 27.19
N GLY A 115 1.08 -6.27 27.11
CA GLY A 115 1.55 -5.22 28.01
C GLY A 115 2.00 -5.72 29.38
N GLN A 116 1.96 -7.03 29.66
CA GLN A 116 2.52 -7.60 30.88
C GLN A 116 4.00 -7.96 30.67
N MET A 117 4.84 -7.63 31.65
CA MET A 117 6.23 -8.04 31.69
C MET A 117 6.63 -8.51 33.09
N THR A 118 7.52 -9.49 33.16
CA THR A 118 8.09 -9.92 34.44
C THR A 118 9.05 -8.85 34.98
N ARG A 119 9.29 -8.88 36.29
CA ARG A 119 10.31 -8.04 36.95
C ARG A 119 11.72 -8.64 36.92
N SER A 120 11.96 -9.63 36.05
CA SER A 120 13.29 -10.22 35.88
C SER A 120 14.21 -9.31 35.07
N ILE A 121 15.49 -9.64 35.01
CA ILE A 121 16.48 -8.96 34.17
C ILE A 121 17.14 -10.03 33.29
N PRO A 122 16.89 -10.05 31.96
CA PRO A 122 15.98 -9.15 31.23
C PRO A 122 14.50 -9.38 31.60
N PRO A 123 13.63 -8.37 31.42
CA PRO A 123 12.18 -8.54 31.51
C PRO A 123 11.71 -9.55 30.46
N GLN A 124 10.80 -10.43 30.86
CA GLN A 124 10.19 -11.42 29.99
C GLN A 124 8.79 -10.98 29.57
N ILE A 125 8.47 -11.16 28.30
CA ILE A 125 7.15 -10.89 27.71
C ILE A 125 6.65 -12.12 26.95
N THR A 126 5.34 -12.27 26.80
CA THR A 126 4.75 -13.36 26.00
C THR A 126 4.24 -12.78 24.68
N GLY A 127 4.85 -13.21 23.57
CA GLY A 127 4.46 -12.76 22.24
C GLY A 127 3.07 -13.25 21.88
N ILE A 128 2.23 -12.34 21.40
CA ILE A 128 0.91 -12.62 20.80
C ILE A 128 1.06 -12.76 19.30
N ALA A 129 1.84 -11.87 18.69
CA ALA A 129 2.23 -11.92 17.29
C ALA A 129 3.67 -11.44 17.15
N VAL A 130 4.44 -12.10 16.29
CA VAL A 130 5.80 -11.71 15.92
C VAL A 130 5.84 -11.54 14.41
N GLU A 131 6.17 -10.34 13.97
CA GLU A 131 6.26 -9.97 12.55
C GLU A 131 7.73 -9.66 12.23
N GLN A 132 8.32 -10.36 11.26
CA GLN A 132 9.60 -9.95 10.71
C GLN A 132 9.44 -8.64 9.95
N VAL A 133 10.24 -7.65 10.35
CA VAL A 133 10.36 -6.39 9.63
C VAL A 133 11.49 -6.58 8.62
N GLN A 134 11.12 -6.86 7.38
CA GLN A 134 12.06 -6.69 6.28
C GLN A 134 12.25 -5.18 6.10
N GLN A 135 13.44 -4.68 6.39
CA GLN A 135 13.80 -3.32 6.00
C GLN A 135 13.87 -3.30 4.48
N THR A 136 12.83 -2.75 3.86
CA THR A 136 12.79 -2.52 2.42
C THR A 136 13.28 -1.12 2.13
N GLU A 137 14.28 -1.01 1.27
CA GLU A 137 14.69 0.26 0.67
C GLU A 137 14.08 0.38 -0.72
N THR A 138 13.93 1.61 -1.20
CA THR A 138 13.44 1.89 -2.55
C THR A 138 14.46 2.71 -3.31
N VAL A 139 14.77 2.31 -4.53
CA VAL A 139 15.57 3.09 -5.48
C VAL A 139 14.77 3.32 -6.74
N CYS A 140 14.64 4.58 -7.16
CA CYS A 140 13.94 4.97 -8.38
C CYS A 140 14.92 5.42 -9.46
N GLY A 141 14.50 5.28 -10.71
CA GLY A 141 15.33 5.65 -11.86
C GLY A 141 14.74 5.20 -13.20
N GLU A 142 15.52 5.34 -14.25
CA GLU A 142 15.13 4.98 -15.62
C GLU A 142 15.76 3.65 -16.04
N ILE A 143 14.96 2.81 -16.72
CA ILE A 143 15.44 1.56 -17.29
C ILE A 143 16.32 1.85 -18.51
N GLN A 144 17.60 1.51 -18.41
CA GLN A 144 18.56 1.64 -19.52
C GLN A 144 18.50 0.45 -20.48
N SER A 145 18.35 -0.77 -19.96
CA SER A 145 18.24 -1.97 -20.78
C SER A 145 17.58 -3.13 -20.01
N ILE A 146 16.95 -4.06 -20.72
CA ILE A 146 16.27 -5.22 -20.16
C ILE A 146 16.97 -6.49 -20.63
N GLY A 147 17.28 -7.38 -19.68
CA GLY A 147 17.85 -8.71 -19.91
C GLY A 147 16.93 -9.84 -19.42
N ALA A 148 17.38 -11.08 -19.57
CA ALA A 148 16.65 -12.24 -19.07
C ALA A 148 16.74 -12.31 -17.54
N GLY A 149 15.65 -11.93 -16.86
CA GLY A 149 15.55 -11.95 -15.40
C GLY A 149 16.28 -10.81 -14.69
N PHE A 150 16.65 -9.75 -15.41
CA PHE A 150 17.22 -8.54 -14.83
C PHE A 150 17.01 -7.34 -15.75
N PHE A 151 17.23 -6.12 -15.24
CA PHE A 151 17.36 -4.90 -16.04
C PHE A 151 18.45 -4.00 -15.46
N LEU A 152 18.98 -3.09 -16.28
CA LEU A 152 19.87 -2.02 -15.82
C LEU A 152 19.02 -0.77 -15.52
N LEU A 153 19.18 -0.25 -14.31
CA LEU A 153 18.55 0.95 -13.81
C LEU A 153 19.62 2.04 -13.70
N LEU A 154 19.37 3.20 -14.29
CA LEU A 154 20.09 4.42 -13.95
C LEU A 154 19.28 5.12 -12.85
N SER A 155 19.76 5.09 -11.61
CA SER A 155 19.07 5.71 -10.48
C SER A 155 19.00 7.23 -10.62
N ASP A 156 18.08 7.85 -9.89
CA ASP A 156 17.98 9.32 -9.82
C ASP A 156 19.29 9.98 -9.31
N ASP A 157 20.11 9.25 -8.54
CA ASP A 157 21.45 9.65 -8.09
C ASP A 157 22.55 9.41 -9.15
N ALA A 158 22.17 9.15 -10.40
CA ALA A 158 23.05 8.84 -11.53
C ALA A 158 23.95 7.60 -11.33
N GLN A 159 23.50 6.64 -10.53
CA GLN A 159 24.20 5.37 -10.34
C GLN A 159 23.56 4.29 -11.22
N GLU A 160 24.37 3.63 -12.05
CA GLU A 160 23.93 2.44 -12.77
C GLU A 160 23.90 1.23 -11.82
N ILE A 161 22.75 0.56 -11.76
CA ILE A 161 22.49 -0.58 -10.88
C ILE A 161 21.90 -1.71 -11.74
N ARG A 162 22.42 -2.93 -11.58
CA ARG A 162 21.77 -4.11 -12.15
C ARG A 162 20.74 -4.66 -11.17
N VAL A 163 19.49 -4.68 -11.59
CA VAL A 163 18.37 -5.16 -10.78
C VAL A 163 18.00 -6.56 -11.24
N ASN A 164 18.21 -7.57 -10.39
CA ASN A 164 17.74 -8.93 -10.66
C ASN A 164 16.24 -9.00 -10.35
N PHE A 165 15.44 -9.29 -11.37
CA PHE A 165 13.98 -9.31 -11.31
C PHE A 165 13.46 -10.29 -12.39
N PRO A 166 12.92 -11.47 -12.01
CA PRO A 166 12.50 -12.51 -12.96
C PRO A 166 11.49 -12.00 -14.00
N GLU A 167 10.59 -11.10 -13.60
CA GLU A 167 9.53 -10.53 -14.43
C GLU A 167 9.98 -9.30 -15.25
N ALA A 168 11.30 -9.04 -15.34
CA ALA A 168 11.85 -7.89 -16.07
C ALA A 168 11.40 -7.81 -17.54
N ALA A 169 11.05 -8.93 -18.16
CA ALA A 169 10.56 -8.97 -19.55
C ALA A 169 9.22 -8.23 -19.75
N GLY A 170 8.45 -7.99 -18.68
CA GLY A 170 7.21 -7.21 -18.71
C GLY A 170 7.42 -5.69 -18.57
N LEU A 171 8.66 -5.24 -18.42
CA LEU A 171 8.97 -3.81 -18.26
C LEU A 171 9.10 -3.09 -19.61
N VAL A 172 8.84 -1.79 -19.61
CA VAL A 172 9.01 -0.92 -20.78
C VAL A 172 10.43 -0.35 -20.76
N PRO A 173 11.26 -0.55 -21.81
CA PRO A 173 12.56 0.11 -21.94
C PRO A 173 12.41 1.63 -21.86
N GLU A 174 13.39 2.33 -21.28
CA GLU A 174 13.35 3.79 -21.05
C GLU A 174 12.23 4.24 -20.10
N GLY A 175 11.44 3.30 -19.55
CA GLY A 175 10.44 3.58 -18.54
C GLY A 175 11.06 3.90 -17.18
N ARG A 176 10.39 4.76 -16.41
CA ARG A 176 10.76 5.05 -15.03
C ARG A 176 10.19 3.98 -14.10
N VAL A 177 11.00 3.49 -13.18
CA VAL A 177 10.59 2.50 -12.18
C VAL A 177 11.10 2.85 -10.80
N CYS A 178 10.39 2.37 -9.78
CA CYS A 178 10.86 2.32 -8.41
C CYS A 178 10.99 0.86 -7.98
N VAL A 179 12.17 0.50 -7.46
CA VAL A 179 12.55 -0.86 -7.09
C VAL A 179 12.64 -0.97 -5.59
N GLN A 180 11.83 -1.84 -5.00
CA GLN A 180 11.95 -2.22 -3.60
C GLN A 180 12.93 -3.38 -3.47
N PHE A 181 13.86 -3.29 -2.52
CA PHE A 181 14.85 -4.33 -2.23
C PHE A 181 15.21 -4.33 -0.75
N ASN A 182 15.99 -5.32 -0.30
CA ASN A 182 16.30 -5.53 1.12
C ASN A 182 17.47 -4.67 1.67
N GLY A 183 17.81 -3.55 1.02
CA GLY A 183 18.93 -2.69 1.41
C GLY A 183 20.33 -3.26 1.13
N VAL A 184 20.46 -4.49 0.63
CA VAL A 184 21.77 -5.11 0.36
C VAL A 184 22.16 -4.93 -1.11
N MET A 185 23.35 -4.36 -1.34
CA MET A 185 23.95 -4.23 -2.67
C MET A 185 25.27 -5.01 -2.77
N THR A 186 25.50 -5.68 -3.91
CA THR A 186 26.79 -6.34 -4.17
C THR A 186 27.88 -5.31 -4.47
N ARG A 187 29.14 -5.62 -4.16
CA ARG A 187 30.30 -4.77 -4.48
C ARG A 187 30.82 -4.87 -5.93
N SER A 188 30.04 -5.40 -6.86
CA SER A 188 30.41 -5.44 -8.28
C SER A 188 30.23 -4.07 -8.96
N ILE A 189 30.68 -3.96 -10.22
CA ILE A 189 30.45 -2.79 -11.07
C ILE A 189 29.75 -3.28 -12.36
N PRO A 190 28.49 -2.88 -12.62
CA PRO A 190 27.61 -2.14 -11.70
C PRO A 190 27.28 -2.95 -10.43
N PRO A 191 26.94 -2.30 -9.32
CA PRO A 191 26.38 -2.98 -8.15
C PRO A 191 25.05 -3.65 -8.53
N GLN A 192 24.73 -4.73 -7.84
CA GLN A 192 23.55 -5.54 -8.10
C GLN A 192 22.67 -5.58 -6.86
N ILE A 193 21.36 -5.55 -7.12
CA ILE A 193 20.32 -5.76 -6.11
C ILE A 193 19.37 -6.85 -6.57
N THR A 194 18.64 -7.46 -5.63
CA THR A 194 17.53 -8.37 -5.93
C THR A 194 16.24 -7.66 -5.60
N ALA A 195 15.37 -7.47 -6.60
CA ALA A 195 14.10 -6.81 -6.39
C ALA A 195 13.14 -7.70 -5.59
N ILE A 196 12.50 -7.11 -4.59
CA ILE A 196 11.33 -7.65 -3.90
C ILE A 196 10.08 -7.29 -4.71
N ALA A 197 10.01 -6.04 -5.16
CA ALA A 197 8.94 -5.54 -6.03
C ALA A 197 9.49 -4.44 -6.96
N VAL A 198 8.88 -4.30 -8.14
CA VAL A 198 9.19 -3.24 -9.11
C VAL A 198 7.88 -2.59 -9.52
N GLU A 199 7.79 -1.27 -9.35
CA GLU A 199 6.64 -0.46 -9.75
C GLU A 199 7.02 0.41 -10.94
N GLN A 200 6.25 0.33 -12.04
CA GLN A 200 6.41 1.26 -13.17
C GLN A 200 5.71 2.58 -12.86
N VAL A 201 6.50 3.65 -12.82
CA VAL A 201 5.99 5.00 -12.65
C VAL A 201 5.56 5.49 -14.03
N GLN A 202 4.26 5.46 -14.31
CA GLN A 202 3.72 6.17 -15.46
C GLN A 202 3.85 7.67 -15.16
N GLN A 203 4.74 8.36 -15.86
CA GLN A 203 4.71 9.81 -15.86
C GLN A 203 3.46 10.21 -16.63
N SER A 204 2.43 10.60 -15.89
CA SER A 204 1.27 11.23 -16.48
C SER A 204 1.47 12.74 -16.50
N GLU A 205 1.46 13.30 -17.70
CA GLU A 205 1.30 14.72 -17.91
C GLU A 205 -0.19 15.06 -18.00
N THR A 206 -0.52 16.30 -17.65
CA THR A 206 -1.89 16.81 -17.76
C THR A 206 -1.89 18.00 -18.71
N ILE A 207 -2.80 17.98 -19.68
CA ILE A 207 -3.08 19.12 -20.55
C ILE A 207 -4.56 19.48 -20.44
N CYS A 208 -4.86 20.76 -20.19
CA CYS A 208 -6.22 21.26 -20.05
C CYS A 208 -6.61 22.14 -21.24
N GLY A 209 -7.91 22.19 -21.52
CA GLY A 209 -8.45 23.00 -22.61
C GLY A 209 -9.93 22.74 -22.85
N GLU A 210 -10.45 23.34 -23.92
CA GLU A 210 -11.85 23.21 -24.35
C GLU A 210 -11.99 22.17 -25.46
N ILE A 211 -12.98 21.29 -25.35
CA ILE A 211 -13.31 20.32 -26.41
C ILE A 211 -13.96 21.05 -27.60
N GLN A 212 -13.31 21.06 -28.76
CA GLN A 212 -13.82 21.70 -29.97
C GLN A 212 -14.78 20.80 -30.76
N SER A 213 -14.43 19.52 -30.89
CA SER A 213 -15.26 18.54 -31.61
C SER A 213 -14.99 17.11 -31.15
N ILE A 214 -15.94 16.21 -31.39
CA ILE A 214 -15.86 14.80 -30.98
C ILE A 214 -15.97 13.91 -32.21
N GLY A 215 -15.09 12.91 -32.30
CA GLY A 215 -15.10 11.85 -33.28
C GLY A 215 -15.25 10.47 -32.65
N ALA A 216 -15.27 9.43 -33.48
CA ALA A 216 -15.33 8.05 -32.98
C ALA A 216 -13.99 7.65 -32.34
N GLY A 217 -13.97 7.58 -31.00
CA GLY A 217 -12.79 7.22 -30.22
C GLY A 217 -11.73 8.32 -30.08
N PHE A 218 -12.08 9.57 -30.37
CA PHE A 218 -11.21 10.73 -30.14
C PHE A 218 -12.00 12.03 -30.02
N PHE A 219 -11.36 13.09 -29.54
CA PHE A 219 -11.88 14.46 -29.62
C PHE A 219 -10.75 15.45 -29.96
N LEU A 220 -11.12 16.64 -30.45
CA LEU A 220 -10.18 17.75 -30.62
C LEU A 220 -10.25 18.64 -29.39
N LEU A 221 -9.11 18.86 -28.75
CA LEU A 221 -8.92 19.74 -27.61
C LEU A 221 -8.18 20.99 -28.09
N LEU A 222 -8.71 22.16 -27.80
CA LEU A 222 -7.95 23.40 -27.88
C LEU A 222 -7.34 23.65 -26.50
N SER A 223 -6.03 23.44 -26.37
CA SER A 223 -5.32 23.64 -25.10
C SER A 223 -5.32 25.10 -24.67
N ASP A 224 -5.04 25.33 -23.39
CA ASP A 224 -4.85 26.69 -22.84
C ASP A 224 -3.76 27.49 -23.58
N ASP A 225 -2.76 26.81 -24.14
CA ASP A 225 -1.70 27.39 -24.97
C ASP A 225 -2.13 27.65 -26.42
N ALA A 226 -3.44 27.61 -26.69
CA ALA A 226 -4.06 27.77 -28.01
C ALA A 226 -3.58 26.76 -29.06
N GLN A 227 -3.18 25.56 -28.63
CA GLN A 227 -2.79 24.47 -29.52
C GLN A 227 -3.96 23.50 -29.70
N GLU A 228 -4.34 23.24 -30.96
CA GLU A 228 -5.30 22.17 -31.25
C GLU A 228 -4.59 20.81 -31.20
N ILE A 229 -5.15 19.87 -30.44
CA ILE A 229 -4.59 18.56 -30.18
C ILE A 229 -5.70 17.52 -30.39
N ARG A 230 -5.39 16.45 -31.13
CA ARG A 230 -6.29 15.30 -31.23
C ARG A 230 -6.03 14.32 -30.10
N VAL A 231 -7.02 14.15 -29.23
CA VAL A 231 -6.93 13.25 -28.08
C VAL A 231 -7.64 11.95 -28.41
N ASN A 232 -6.90 10.86 -28.55
CA ASN A 232 -7.48 9.52 -28.70
C ASN A 232 -7.98 9.04 -27.34
N PHE A 233 -9.28 8.79 -27.25
CA PHE A 233 -9.98 8.40 -26.03
C PHE A 233 -11.22 7.56 -26.41
N PRO A 234 -11.27 6.25 -26.12
CA PRO A 234 -12.36 5.38 -26.55
C PRO A 234 -13.74 5.87 -26.08
N GLU A 235 -13.79 6.46 -24.89
CA GLU A 235 -15.00 7.00 -24.27
C GLU A 235 -15.31 8.45 -24.69
N ALA A 236 -14.65 9.00 -25.72
CA ALA A 236 -14.88 10.37 -26.18
C ALA A 236 -16.35 10.70 -26.49
N ALA A 237 -17.14 9.69 -26.88
CA ALA A 237 -18.57 9.86 -27.16
C ALA A 237 -19.42 10.27 -25.93
N SER A 238 -18.92 10.12 -24.71
CA SER A 238 -19.61 10.57 -23.50
C SER A 238 -19.33 12.04 -23.12
N LEU A 239 -18.46 12.72 -23.87
CA LEU A 239 -18.09 14.12 -23.64
C LEU A 239 -18.95 15.05 -24.49
N THR A 240 -18.88 16.35 -24.23
CA THR A 240 -19.60 17.38 -25.01
C THR A 240 -18.66 18.46 -25.54
N PRO A 241 -18.77 18.89 -26.81
CA PRO A 241 -18.07 20.08 -27.29
C PRO A 241 -18.41 21.31 -26.44
N GLY A 242 -17.45 22.19 -26.21
CA GLY A 242 -17.53 23.34 -25.31
C GLY A 242 -17.19 23.04 -23.85
N GLN A 243 -16.96 21.78 -23.49
CA GLN A 243 -16.57 21.40 -22.12
C GLN A 243 -15.08 21.68 -21.89
N GLU A 244 -14.76 22.32 -20.76
CA GLU A 244 -13.39 22.37 -20.26
C GLU A 244 -13.01 21.07 -19.56
N VAL A 245 -11.95 20.42 -20.05
CA VAL A 245 -11.43 19.17 -19.51
C VAL A 245 -9.93 19.24 -19.33
N CYS A 246 -9.43 18.41 -18.42
CA CYS A 246 -8.03 18.08 -18.33
C CYS A 246 -7.84 16.63 -18.76
N VAL A 247 -6.82 16.42 -19.58
CA VAL A 247 -6.46 15.13 -20.16
C VAL A 247 -5.15 14.68 -19.55
N GLU A 248 -5.21 13.56 -18.86
CA GLU A 248 -4.03 12.85 -18.35
C GLU A 248 -3.49 11.93 -19.45
N PHE A 249 -2.20 12.01 -19.77
CA PHE A 249 -1.57 11.23 -20.83
C PHE A 249 -0.09 10.98 -20.53
N SER A 250 0.54 10.07 -21.27
CA SER A 250 1.94 9.63 -21.03
C SER A 250 3.06 10.65 -21.33
N GLY A 251 2.75 11.91 -21.63
CA GLY A 251 3.71 12.90 -22.14
C GLY A 251 4.10 12.72 -23.62
N ALA A 252 3.84 11.55 -24.23
CA ALA A 252 4.13 11.30 -25.64
C ALA A 252 3.13 11.99 -26.59
N MET A 253 3.63 12.77 -27.56
CA MET A 253 2.85 13.40 -28.63
C MET A 253 3.37 13.05 -30.02
N THR A 254 2.47 12.81 -30.98
CA THR A 254 2.86 12.58 -32.38
C THR A 254 3.25 13.89 -33.08
N ARG A 255 4.18 13.83 -34.04
CA ARG A 255 4.59 14.98 -34.87
C ARG A 255 3.61 15.36 -36.01
N SER A 256 2.37 14.90 -35.99
CA SER A 256 1.36 15.30 -36.98
C SER A 256 0.81 16.70 -36.70
N ILE A 257 0.01 17.23 -37.63
CA ILE A 257 -0.73 18.48 -37.46
C ILE A 257 -2.22 18.19 -37.67
N PRO A 258 -3.08 18.30 -36.63
CA PRO A 258 -2.71 18.53 -35.23
C PRO A 258 -1.89 17.38 -34.64
N PRO A 259 -1.07 17.63 -33.60
CA PRO A 259 -0.43 16.55 -32.84
C PRO A 259 -1.50 15.70 -32.15
N GLN A 260 -1.18 14.44 -31.92
CA GLN A 260 -2.10 13.47 -31.33
C GLN A 260 -1.50 12.91 -30.04
N ILE A 261 -2.37 12.68 -29.06
CA ILE A 261 -2.06 12.01 -27.80
C ILE A 261 -3.03 10.86 -27.55
N ALA A 262 -2.66 9.94 -26.67
CA ALA A 262 -3.56 8.91 -26.15
C ALA A 262 -3.86 9.24 -24.68
N ALA A 263 -5.14 9.45 -24.37
CA ALA A 263 -5.56 9.76 -23.01
C ALA A 263 -5.51 8.50 -22.14
N VAL A 264 -4.93 8.64 -20.94
CA VAL A 264 -5.04 7.72 -19.82
C VAL A 264 -6.34 8.00 -19.06
N ALA A 265 -6.64 9.28 -18.82
CA ALA A 265 -7.89 9.72 -18.20
C ALA A 265 -8.31 11.09 -18.73
N VAL A 266 -9.61 11.36 -18.68
CA VAL A 266 -10.18 12.69 -18.99
C VAL A 266 -11.15 13.05 -17.88
N TYR A 267 -10.98 14.23 -17.28
CA TYR A 267 -11.84 14.70 -16.20
C TYR A 267 -12.18 16.19 -16.40
N PRO A 268 -13.35 16.65 -15.88
CA PRO A 268 -13.72 18.05 -15.99
C PRO A 268 -12.68 18.93 -15.29
N ARG A 269 -12.36 20.07 -15.91
CA ARG A 269 -11.46 21.05 -15.31
C ARG A 269 -12.12 21.57 -14.03
N ARG A 270 -11.46 21.35 -12.89
CA ARG A 270 -11.94 21.90 -11.62
C ARG A 270 -11.72 23.41 -11.66
N THR A 271 -12.80 24.18 -11.79
CA THR A 271 -12.76 25.61 -11.46
C THR A 271 -12.71 25.73 -9.94
N GLU A 272 -11.92 26.67 -9.41
CA GLU A 272 -11.79 26.95 -7.97
C GLU A 272 -13.12 27.31 -7.27
N ALA A 273 -14.23 27.40 -8.00
CA ALA A 273 -15.58 27.62 -7.50
C ALA A 273 -16.34 26.33 -7.11
N GLN A 274 -15.64 25.29 -6.64
CA GLN A 274 -16.26 24.12 -6.04
C GLN A 274 -15.68 23.79 -4.65
N ILE A 275 -15.43 24.85 -3.87
CA ILE A 275 -15.44 24.77 -2.39
C ILE A 275 -16.50 25.76 -1.89
N CYS A 276 -17.76 25.31 -1.89
CA CYS A 276 -18.83 25.83 -1.04
C CYS A 276 -19.74 24.61 -0.71
N GLY A 277 -19.55 23.87 0.38
CA GLY A 277 -18.58 23.99 1.44
C GLY A 277 -18.53 22.71 2.28
N GLU A 278 -17.43 22.53 3.00
CA GLU A 278 -17.38 21.63 4.15
C GLU A 278 -17.88 22.40 5.37
N ILE A 279 -18.80 21.81 6.12
CA ILE A 279 -19.26 22.37 7.40
C ILE A 279 -18.11 22.27 8.38
N VAL A 280 -17.31 23.34 8.47
CA VAL A 280 -16.29 23.50 9.51
C VAL A 280 -16.97 24.19 10.69
N ALA A 281 -17.26 23.39 11.72
CA ALA A 281 -17.87 23.75 13.01
C ALA A 281 -19.41 23.69 13.11
N VAL A 282 -19.87 22.72 13.90
CA VAL A 282 -21.10 22.84 14.69
C VAL A 282 -20.70 23.45 16.04
N GLU A 283 -20.50 24.76 16.07
CA GLU A 283 -20.64 25.52 17.31
C GLU A 283 -22.01 26.19 17.31
N ARG A 284 -22.62 26.19 18.50
CA ARG A 284 -24.00 26.59 18.74
C ARG A 284 -24.31 27.98 18.15
N GLU A 285 -25.30 28.00 17.26
CA GLU A 285 -26.20 29.13 16.96
C GLU A 285 -25.73 30.27 16.01
N ARG A 286 -25.50 30.00 14.71
CA ARG A 286 -26.07 30.79 13.56
C ARG A 286 -25.42 30.44 12.20
N PHE A 287 -26.25 30.35 11.16
CA PHE A 287 -25.83 30.33 9.75
C PHE A 287 -25.83 31.76 9.18
N LEU A 288 -24.76 32.16 8.49
CA LEU A 288 -24.73 33.38 7.67
C LEU A 288 -24.47 32.96 6.21
N LEU A 289 -25.47 33.14 5.36
CA LEU A 289 -25.34 33.14 3.91
C LEU A 289 -25.27 34.61 3.46
N LEU A 290 -24.30 34.94 2.60
CA LEU A 290 -24.27 36.22 1.89
C LEU A 290 -24.34 35.92 0.39
N ASP A 291 -25.49 36.22 -0.20
CA ASP A 291 -25.64 36.32 -1.66
C ASP A 291 -25.08 37.67 -2.13
N SER A 292 -24.24 37.66 -3.15
CA SER A 292 -24.04 38.77 -4.09
C SER A 292 -23.44 38.24 -5.39
#